data_AF-A0A2L2Z8G1-F1
#
_entry.id   AF-A0A2L2Z8G1-F1
#
_cell.length_a   1.000
_cell.length_b   1.000
_cell.length_c   1.000
_cell.angle_alpha   90.00
_cell.angle_beta   90.00
_cell.angle_gamma   90.00
#
_symmetry.space_group_name_H-M   'P 1'
#
loop_
_entity.id
_entity.type
_entity.pdbx_description
1 polymer ?
#
loop_
_entity_poly.entity_id
_entity_poly.type
_entity_poly.pdbx_seq_one_letter_code
_entity_poly.pdbx_strand_id
1 'polypeptide(L)' 'TAFLKTKSKPYRLLVEVAVIVVNSVVDLSQTIMNELQLFRVYIFLFKGKMRRESVCIVVSSETVPNEKIRM' A
#
# COMPACT_ATOMS: atom_id res chain seq x y z
N THR A 1 -15.84 7.93 -23.20
CA THR A 1 -16.17 7.50 -21.82
C THR A 1 -14.92 7.57 -20.94
N ALA A 2 -14.61 8.73 -20.34
CA ALA A 2 -13.32 9.01 -19.68
C ALA A 2 -13.27 8.66 -18.16
N PHE A 3 -14.38 8.15 -17.61
CA PHE A 3 -14.56 7.94 -16.17
C PHE A 3 -13.82 6.72 -15.61
N LEU A 4 -13.53 5.71 -16.44
CA LEU A 4 -12.86 4.47 -16.03
C LEU A 4 -11.34 4.53 -16.07
N LYS A 5 -10.73 5.65 -16.49
CA LYS A 5 -9.28 5.78 -16.49
C LYS A 5 -8.79 5.93 -15.04
N THR A 6 -8.11 4.91 -14.54
CA THR A 6 -7.37 4.96 -13.29
C THR A 6 -6.32 6.06 -13.38
N LYS A 7 -6.62 7.22 -12.80
CA LYS A 7 -5.63 8.31 -12.67
C LYS A 7 -4.43 7.78 -11.88
N SER A 8 -3.23 7.88 -12.47
CA SER A 8 -1.96 7.58 -11.81
C SER A 8 -1.80 8.53 -10.63
N LYS A 9 -1.59 7.96 -9.45
CA LYS A 9 -1.34 8.68 -8.20
C LYS A 9 -0.37 7.84 -7.37
N PRO A 10 0.60 8.45 -6.67
CA PRO A 10 1.64 7.72 -5.95
C PRO A 10 1.09 6.80 -4.83
N TYR A 11 -0.09 7.09 -4.30
CA TYR A 11 -0.76 6.30 -3.26
C TYR A 11 -1.70 5.20 -3.78
N ARG A 12 -1.74 4.96 -5.11
CA ARG A 12 -2.55 3.88 -5.70
C ARG A 12 -1.65 2.73 -6.09
N LEU A 13 -1.58 1.74 -5.21
CA LEU A 13 -0.76 0.55 -5.38
C LEU A 13 -1.62 -0.68 -5.71
N LEU A 14 -1.00 -1.66 -6.36
CA LEU A 14 -1.62 -2.93 -6.70
C LEU A 14 -1.44 -3.93 -5.55
N VAL A 15 -2.53 -4.57 -5.13
CA VAL A 15 -2.48 -5.56 -4.05
C VAL A 15 -1.87 -6.87 -4.56
N GLU A 16 -0.89 -7.38 -3.82
CA GLU A 16 -0.25 -8.68 -3.97
C GLU A 16 -0.37 -9.46 -2.66
N VAL A 17 -0.21 -10.78 -2.74
CA VAL A 17 -0.32 -11.68 -1.58
C VAL A 17 0.84 -11.43 -0.61
N ALA A 18 0.52 -11.22 0.68
CA ALA A 18 1.52 -11.14 1.73
C ALA A 18 2.27 -12.47 1.95
N VAL A 19 3.55 -12.34 2.27
CA VAL A 19 4.41 -13.47 2.67
C VAL A 19 4.24 -13.78 4.16
N ILE A 20 3.85 -12.77 4.96
CA ILE A 20 3.74 -12.86 6.41
C ILE A 20 2.28 -13.11 6.78
N VAL A 21 2.04 -13.93 7.81
CA VAL A 21 0.71 -14.39 8.25
C VAL A 21 -0.04 -13.38 9.14
N VAL A 22 0.52 -12.17 9.35
CA VAL A 22 -0.09 -11.15 10.22
C VAL A 22 -1.04 -10.25 9.43
N ASN A 23 -2.32 -10.30 9.78
CA ASN A 23 -3.40 -9.58 9.07
C ASN A 23 -3.31 -8.03 9.15
N SER A 24 -2.53 -7.49 10.08
CA SER A 24 -2.44 -6.05 10.33
C SER A 24 -1.15 -5.41 9.80
N VAL A 25 -0.25 -6.19 9.20
CA VAL A 25 1.03 -5.71 8.68
C VAL A 25 1.03 -5.79 7.17
N VAL A 26 1.52 -4.72 6.55
CA VAL A 26 1.52 -4.53 5.11
C VAL A 26 2.92 -4.14 4.66
N ASP A 27 3.44 -4.79 3.63
CA ASP A 27 4.78 -4.52 3.13
C ASP A 27 4.76 -3.55 1.94
N LEU A 28 5.68 -2.57 1.97
CA LEU A 28 5.92 -1.59 0.92
C LEU A 28 7.41 -1.45 0.60
N SER A 29 7.69 -1.05 -0.64
CA SER A 29 9.04 -0.64 -1.04
C SER A 29 9.48 0.63 -0.30
N GLN A 30 10.76 0.68 0.07
CA GLN A 30 11.37 1.84 0.71
C GLN A 30 11.30 3.10 -0.17
N THR A 31 11.36 2.96 -1.50
CA THR A 31 11.26 4.10 -2.42
C THR A 31 9.90 4.80 -2.31
N ILE A 32 8.82 4.02 -2.29
CA ILE A 32 7.45 4.55 -2.18
C ILE A 32 7.19 5.14 -0.81
N MET A 33 7.69 4.50 0.25
CA MET A 33 7.58 5.09 1.59
C MET A 33 8.24 6.46 1.66
N ASN A 34 9.42 6.63 1.06
CA ASN A 34 10.09 7.94 1.02
C ASN A 34 9.30 8.97 0.20
N GLU A 35 8.74 8.57 -0.95
CA GLU A 35 7.92 9.45 -1.80
C GLU A 35 6.64 9.91 -1.10
N LEU A 36 6.01 9.01 -0.34
CA LEU A 36 4.82 9.29 0.46
C LEU A 36 5.15 9.90 1.84
N GLN A 37 6.43 10.11 2.15
CA GLN A 37 6.92 10.62 3.44
C GLN A 37 6.48 9.77 4.65
N LEU A 38 6.40 8.46 4.46
CA LEU A 38 6.12 7.48 5.51
C LEU A 38 7.43 7.13 6.23
N PHE A 39 7.46 7.26 7.56
CA PHE A 39 8.58 6.71 8.32
C PHE A 39 8.27 5.29 8.81
N ARG A 40 9.29 4.67 9.39
CA ARG A 40 9.45 3.22 9.52
C ARG A 40 8.35 2.48 10.30
N VAL A 41 7.56 3.17 11.13
CA VAL A 41 6.42 2.57 11.84
C VAL A 41 5.30 3.61 11.93
N TYR A 42 4.45 3.67 10.92
CA TYR A 42 3.24 4.49 10.92
C TYR A 42 2.00 3.63 10.66
N ILE A 43 0.89 4.07 11.24
CA ILE A 43 -0.43 3.48 11.07
C ILE A 43 -1.12 4.21 9.91
N PHE A 44 -1.58 3.46 8.92
CA PHE A 44 -2.20 4.02 7.72
C PHE A 44 -3.63 3.56 7.52
N LEU A 45 -4.41 4.45 6.89
CA LEU A 45 -5.77 4.17 6.47
C LEU A 45 -5.78 3.73 5.00
N PHE A 46 -6.09 2.46 4.77
CA PHE A 46 -6.30 1.90 3.46
C PHE A 46 -7.77 2.07 3.05
N LYS A 47 -8.00 2.61 1.85
CA LYS A 47 -9.34 2.76 1.26
C LYS A 47 -9.52 1.79 0.12
N GLY A 48 -10.33 0.77 0.35
CA GLY A 48 -10.72 -0.23 -0.64
C GLY A 48 -11.96 0.16 -1.44
N LYS A 49 -12.49 -0.82 -2.18
CA LYS A 49 -13.78 -0.70 -2.86
C LYS A 49 -14.94 -0.73 -1.85
N MET A 50 -16.14 -0.32 -2.27
CA MET A 50 -17.35 -0.31 -1.43
C MET A 50 -17.22 0.51 -0.14
N ARG A 51 -16.46 1.62 -0.17
CA ARG A 51 -16.19 2.47 1.00
C ARG A 51 -15.62 1.69 2.20
N ARG A 52 -14.97 0.55 1.96
CA ARG A 52 -14.29 -0.21 3.01
C ARG A 52 -12.99 0.50 3.35
N GLU A 53 -12.80 0.71 4.65
CA GLU A 53 -11.60 1.30 5.19
C GLU A 53 -10.95 0.30 6.16
N SER A 54 -9.62 0.25 6.18
CA SER A 54 -8.87 -0.66 7.03
C SER A 54 -7.63 0.04 7.54
N VAL A 55 -7.27 -0.26 8.78
CA VAL A 55 -6.11 0.34 9.44
C VAL A 55 -5.03 -0.71 9.55
N CYS A 56 -3.86 -0.45 8.98
CA CYS A 56 -2.74 -1.38 8.96
C CYS A 56 -1.43 -0.68 9.28
N ILE A 57 -0.47 -1.46 9.79
CA ILE A 57 0.90 -1.05 10.06
C ILE A 57 1.71 -1.30 8.79
N VAL A 58 2.45 -0.29 8.33
CA VAL A 58 3.29 -0.40 7.14
C VAL A 58 4.73 -0.71 7.54
N VAL A 59 5.32 -1.69 6.85
CA VAL A 59 6.72 -2.10 7.01
C VAL A 59 7.45 -2.02 5.68
N SER A 60 8.73 -1.67 5.75
CA SER A 60 9.63 -1.59 4.60
C SER A 60 10.14 -2.97 4.20
N SER A 61 9.98 -3.35 2.93
CA SER A 61 10.56 -4.57 2.37
C SER A 61 11.17 -4.30 1.00
N GLU A 62 12.42 -4.73 0.80
CA GLU A 62 13.16 -4.59 -0.47
C GLU A 62 12.67 -5.58 -1.56
N THR A 63 11.82 -6.54 -1.18
CA THR A 63 11.31 -7.58 -2.10
C THR A 63 10.01 -7.18 -2.79
N VAL A 64 9.41 -6.06 -2.40
CA VAL A 64 8.14 -5.56 -2.95
C VAL A 64 8.45 -4.52 -4.02
N PRO A 65 7.95 -4.66 -5.25
CA PRO A 65 8.16 -3.65 -6.28
C PRO A 65 7.36 -2.37 -5.96
N ASN A 66 7.84 -1.23 -6.47
CA ASN A 66 7.30 0.10 -6.16
C ASN A 66 5.81 0.29 -6.53
N GLU A 67 5.27 -0.51 -7.44
CA GLU A 67 3.87 -0.39 -7.85
C GLU A 67 2.92 -1.27 -7.03
N LYS A 68 3.45 -2.08 -6.11
CA LYS A 68 2.70 -3.08 -5.38
C LYS A 68 2.70 -2.84 -3.88
N ILE A 69 1.71 -3.44 -3.23
CA ILE A 69 1.56 -3.53 -1.80
C ILE A 69 1.18 -4.96 -1.42
N ARG A 70 1.80 -5.52 -0.39
CA ARG A 70 1.51 -6.88 0.07
C ARG A 70 0.65 -6.84 1.32
N MET A 71 -0.51 -7.48 1.26
CA MET A 71 -1.48 -7.61 2.35
C MET A 71 -2.02 -9.05 2.41
#